data_AF-A0A8D9BWU0-F1
#
_entry.id   AF-A0A8D9BWU0-F1
#
_cell.length_a   1.000
_cell.length_b   1.000
_cell.length_c   1.000
_cell.angle_alpha   90.00
_cell.angle_beta   90.00
_cell.angle_gamma   90.00
#
_symmetry.space_group_name_H-M   'P 1'
#
loop_
_entity.id
_entity.type
_entity.pdbx_description
1 polymer ?
#
loop_
_entity_poly.entity_id
_entity_poly.type
_entity_poly.pdbx_seq_one_letter_code
_entity_poly.pdbx_strand_id
1 'polypeptide(L)'
;EIFNNWNNGELNSYLIEITKNILIKKDKSKKYLIDNILDKADNKGTGKWMSKNALDLEEPSCLTTQSVFTRYLSYMKSQRVKASKILLGPKKPNWAPGAFQNNLKFT
;
A
#
# COMPACT_ATOMS: atom_id res chain seq x y z
N GLU A 1 -3.51 8.61 -14.32
CA GLU A 1 -4.85 8.55 -14.96
C GLU A 1 -5.86 7.77 -14.11
N ILE A 2 -5.62 6.49 -13.80
CA ILE A 2 -6.55 5.64 -13.00
C ILE A 2 -7.02 6.32 -11.70
N PHE A 3 -6.10 6.72 -10.81
CA PHE A 3 -6.46 7.38 -9.55
C PHE A 3 -7.16 8.74 -9.75
N ASN A 4 -6.94 9.42 -10.87
CA ASN A 4 -7.67 10.64 -11.20
C ASN A 4 -9.14 10.32 -11.52
N ASN A 5 -9.38 9.25 -12.29
CA ASN A 5 -10.73 8.79 -12.59
C ASN A 5 -11.45 8.31 -11.33
N TRP A 6 -10.76 7.58 -10.45
CA TRP A 6 -11.33 7.16 -9.16
C TRP A 6 -11.66 8.34 -8.25
N ASN A 7 -10.81 9.37 -8.23
CA ASN A 7 -11.05 10.59 -7.46
C ASN A 7 -12.27 11.40 -7.94
N ASN A 8 -12.69 11.23 -9.19
CA ASN A 8 -13.85 11.91 -9.76
C ASN A 8 -15.15 11.08 -9.62
N GLY A 9 -15.08 9.90 -9.01
CA GLY A 9 -16.23 9.02 -8.77
C GLY A 9 -16.49 8.82 -7.28
N GLU A 10 -17.07 7.67 -6.93
CA GLU A 10 -17.46 7.34 -5.53
C GLU A 10 -16.29 7.24 -4.55
N LEU A 11 -15.06 7.05 -5.04
CA LEU A 11 -13.85 6.98 -4.21
C LEU A 11 -13.23 8.36 -3.96
N ASN A 12 -13.95 9.44 -4.28
CA ASN A 12 -13.51 10.81 -4.00
C ASN A 12 -13.24 10.96 -2.49
N SER A 13 -11.96 11.04 -2.16
CA SER A 13 -11.49 11.16 -0.78
C SER A 13 -10.12 11.81 -0.78
N TYR A 14 -9.78 12.47 0.33
CA TYR A 14 -8.50 13.15 0.49
C TYR A 14 -7.30 12.23 0.19
N LEU A 15 -7.34 10.97 0.65
CA LEU A 15 -6.25 10.00 0.42
C LEU A 15 -6.08 9.63 -1.05
N ILE A 16 -7.17 9.52 -1.81
CA ILE A 16 -7.12 9.26 -3.25
C ILE A 16 -6.60 10.49 -4.00
N GLU A 17 -7.00 11.68 -3.58
CA GLU A 17 -6.53 12.95 -4.17
C GLU A 17 -5.02 13.14 -4.01
N ILE A 18 -4.48 12.94 -2.81
CA ILE A 18 -3.03 13.06 -2.61
C ILE A 18 -2.29 11.93 -3.35
N THR A 19 -2.88 10.73 -3.47
CA THR A 19 -2.27 9.61 -4.18
C THR A 19 -2.10 9.92 -5.66
N LYS A 20 -3.12 10.46 -6.34
CA LYS A 20 -2.97 10.87 -7.76
C LYS A 20 -1.86 11.93 -7.93
N ASN A 21 -1.71 12.84 -6.97
CA ASN A 21 -0.70 13.90 -7.01
C ASN A 21 0.72 13.37 -6.72
N ILE A 22 0.85 12.43 -5.79
CA ILE A 22 2.12 11.76 -5.46
C ILE A 22 2.66 11.01 -6.68
N LEU A 23 1.80 10.26 -7.39
CA LEU A 23 2.20 9.43 -8.53
C LEU A 23 2.73 10.23 -9.73
N ILE A 24 2.39 11.51 -9.85
CA ILE A 24 2.88 12.38 -10.94
C ILE A 24 4.04 13.27 -10.54
N LYS A 25 4.40 13.31 -9.24
CA LYS A 25 5.45 14.20 -8.74
C LYS A 25 6.82 13.76 -9.24
N LYS A 26 7.55 14.68 -9.85
CA LYS A 26 8.94 14.47 -10.31
C LYS A 26 9.94 15.18 -9.40
N ASP A 27 11.14 14.61 -9.30
CA ASP A 27 12.29 15.19 -8.63
C ASP A 27 13.10 16.13 -9.55
N LYS A 28 14.22 16.68 -9.04
CA LYS A 28 15.12 17.56 -9.80
C LYS A 28 15.75 16.87 -11.02
N SER A 29 15.85 15.54 -10.99
CA SER A 29 16.38 14.70 -12.06
C SER A 29 15.30 14.29 -13.08
N LYS A 30 14.09 14.86 -12.98
CA LYS A 30 12.91 14.56 -13.83
C LYS A 30 12.43 13.11 -13.72
N LYS A 31 12.85 12.35 -12.70
CA LYS A 31 12.36 11.00 -12.40
C LYS A 31 11.17 11.09 -11.45
N TYR A 32 10.30 10.07 -11.44
CA TYR A 32 9.19 10.04 -10.49
C TYR A 32 9.74 9.89 -9.07
N LEU A 33 9.32 10.78 -8.18
CA LEU A 33 9.85 10.84 -6.82
C LEU A 33 9.56 9.54 -6.05
N ILE A 34 8.40 8.94 -6.28
CA ILE A 34 7.94 7.73 -5.60
C ILE A 34 8.91 6.55 -5.75
N ASP A 35 9.56 6.42 -6.91
CA ASP A 35 10.49 5.31 -7.19
C ASP A 35 11.79 5.39 -6.39
N ASN A 36 12.11 6.58 -5.86
CA ASN A 36 13.30 6.84 -5.06
C ASN A 36 13.02 6.78 -3.55
N ILE A 37 11.78 6.56 -3.12
CA ILE A 37 11.40 6.49 -1.70
C ILE A 37 11.65 5.07 -1.19
N LEU A 38 12.33 4.96 -0.04
CA LEU A 38 12.54 3.69 0.63
C LEU A 38 11.19 3.09 1.09
N ASP A 39 10.92 1.84 0.74
CA ASP A 39 9.71 1.07 1.07
C ASP A 39 9.70 0.58 2.54
N LYS A 40 9.86 1.53 3.46
CA LYS A 40 9.87 1.33 4.91
C LYS A 40 8.90 2.32 5.55
N ALA A 41 7.69 1.85 5.83
CA ALA A 41 6.65 2.67 6.44
C ALA A 41 6.86 2.78 7.96
N ASP A 42 6.92 4.02 8.45
CA ASP A 42 7.03 4.32 9.89
C ASP A 42 5.66 4.56 10.53
N ASN A 43 5.60 4.59 11.86
CA ASN A 43 4.38 4.83 12.63
C ASN A 43 4.68 5.38 14.04
N LYS A 44 3.74 6.15 14.60
CA LYS A 44 3.85 6.74 15.95
C LYS A 44 3.03 6.02 17.03
N GLY A 45 2.50 4.83 16.74
CA GLY A 45 1.84 3.98 17.74
C GLY A 45 0.31 3.98 17.75
N THR A 46 -0.40 5.00 17.25
CA THR A 46 -1.88 5.03 17.32
C THR A 46 -2.56 3.80 16.73
N GLY A 47 -2.06 3.29 15.59
CA GLY A 47 -2.58 2.05 15.00
C GLY A 47 -2.35 0.83 15.88
N LYS A 48 -1.18 0.73 16.54
CA LYS A 48 -0.87 -0.34 17.49
C LYS A 48 -1.77 -0.27 18.72
N TRP A 49 -2.04 0.93 19.25
CA TRP A 49 -2.93 1.11 20.39
C TRP A 49 -4.35 0.70 20.08
N MET A 50 -4.88 1.10 18.92
CA MET A 50 -6.19 0.66 18.47
C MET A 50 -6.26 -0.87 18.33
N SER A 51 -5.26 -1.51 17.70
CA SER A 51 -5.26 -2.98 17.55
C SER A 51 -5.18 -3.72 18.89
N LYS A 52 -4.49 -3.16 19.88
CA LYS A 52 -4.47 -3.71 21.24
C LYS A 52 -5.84 -3.60 21.90
N ASN A 53 -6.44 -2.41 21.87
CA ASN A 53 -7.78 -2.19 22.42
C ASN A 53 -8.83 -3.10 21.76
N ALA A 54 -8.73 -3.35 20.45
CA ALA A 54 -9.63 -4.29 19.77
C ALA A 54 -9.53 -5.71 20.35
N LEU A 55 -8.32 -6.17 20.68
CA LEU A 55 -8.14 -7.47 21.35
C LEU A 55 -8.68 -7.46 22.78
N ASP A 56 -8.41 -6.38 23.53
CA ASP A 56 -8.88 -6.24 24.92
C ASP A 56 -10.42 -6.19 25.02
N LEU A 57 -11.08 -5.66 23.98
CA LEU A 57 -12.54 -5.59 23.86
C LEU A 57 -13.16 -6.80 23.14
N GLU A 58 -12.35 -7.80 22.76
CA GLU A 58 -12.79 -8.97 21.99
C GLU A 58 -13.49 -8.63 20.65
N GLU A 59 -13.14 -7.48 20.05
CA GLU A 59 -13.73 -6.96 18.82
C GLU A 59 -12.89 -7.33 17.58
N PRO A 60 -13.48 -7.94 16.52
CA PRO A 60 -12.76 -8.36 15.33
C PRO A 60 -12.35 -7.20 14.40
N SER A 61 -11.25 -6.50 14.72
CA SER A 61 -10.67 -5.44 13.87
C SER A 61 -9.55 -5.95 12.95
N CYS A 62 -9.88 -6.91 12.07
CA CYS A 62 -8.89 -7.58 11.22
C CYS A 62 -8.17 -6.64 10.25
N LEU A 63 -8.91 -5.87 9.43
CA LEU A 63 -8.33 -5.05 8.36
C LEU A 63 -7.34 -4.01 8.88
N THR A 64 -7.74 -3.30 9.94
CA THR A 64 -6.91 -2.24 10.52
C THR A 64 -5.68 -2.82 11.22
N THR A 65 -5.81 -3.98 11.87
CA THR A 65 -4.69 -4.70 12.48
C THR A 65 -3.71 -5.23 11.43
N GLN A 66 -4.20 -5.79 10.32
CA GLN A 66 -3.34 -6.19 9.20
C GLN A 66 -2.59 -5.00 8.58
N SER A 67 -3.22 -3.82 8.53
CA SER A 67 -2.54 -2.60 8.10
C SER A 67 -1.35 -2.24 8.99
N VAL A 68 -1.44 -2.48 10.30
CA VAL A 68 -0.32 -2.31 11.25
C VAL A 68 0.79 -3.33 10.96
N PHE A 69 0.44 -4.60 10.81
CA PHE A 69 1.41 -5.66 10.52
C PHE A 69 2.12 -5.46 9.18
N THR A 70 1.43 -4.95 8.17
CA THR A 70 2.02 -4.66 6.86
C THR A 70 3.11 -3.58 6.96
N ARG A 71 2.91 -2.55 7.81
CA ARG A 71 3.95 -1.56 8.12
C ARG A 71 5.15 -2.21 8.80
N TYR A 72 4.92 -3.08 9.79
CA TYR A 72 6.01 -3.80 10.47
C TYR A 72 6.79 -4.70 9.51
N LEU A 73 6.11 -5.39 8.58
CA LEU A 73 6.76 -6.18 7.54
C LEU A 73 7.60 -5.32 6.59
N SER A 74 7.13 -4.12 6.25
CA SER A 74 7.92 -3.17 5.45
C SER A 74 9.22 -2.76 6.17
N TYR A 75 9.20 -2.65 7.50
CA TYR A 75 10.36 -2.33 8.33
C TYR A 75 11.44 -3.41 8.27
N MET A 76 11.05 -4.67 8.09
CA MET A 76 11.95 -5.83 7.94
C MET A 76 12.60 -5.92 6.55
N LYS A 77 13.00 -4.78 5.96
CA LYS A 77 13.55 -4.69 4.59
C LYS A 77 14.72 -5.65 4.33
N SER A 78 15.68 -5.72 5.25
CA SER A 78 16.84 -6.60 5.11
C SER A 78 16.45 -8.08 5.04
N GLN A 79 15.47 -8.50 5.84
CA GLN A 79 14.94 -9.85 5.82
C GLN A 79 14.18 -10.13 4.52
N ARG A 80 13.33 -9.19 4.07
CA ARG A 80 12.60 -9.32 2.78
C ARG A 80 13.55 -9.47 1.58
N VAL A 81 14.62 -8.67 1.53
CA VAL A 81 15.62 -8.73 0.44
C VAL A 81 16.43 -10.03 0.48
N LYS A 82 16.71 -10.59 1.67
CA LYS A 82 17.33 -11.91 1.80
C LYS A 82 16.36 -13.01 1.34
N ALA A 83 15.12 -12.96 1.82
CA ALA A 83 14.10 -13.95 1.50
C ALA A 83 13.76 -13.98 0.01
N SER A 84 13.73 -12.82 -0.68
CA SER A 84 13.44 -12.76 -2.13
C SER A 84 14.49 -13.46 -3.01
N LYS A 85 15.67 -13.78 -2.46
CA LYS A 85 16.72 -14.53 -3.16
C LYS A 85 16.61 -16.05 -2.94
N ILE A 86 15.85 -16.47 -1.93
CA ILE A 86 15.75 -17.86 -1.48
C ILE A 86 14.37 -18.44 -1.81
N LEU A 87 13.30 -17.67 -1.56
CA LEU A 87 11.92 -18.08 -1.77
C LEU A 87 11.47 -17.74 -3.19
N LEU A 88 11.00 -18.75 -3.93
CA LEU A 88 10.47 -18.60 -5.27
C LEU A 88 8.95 -18.43 -5.23
N GLY A 89 8.43 -17.44 -5.95
CA GLY A 89 6.99 -17.23 -6.14
C GLY A 89 6.45 -17.89 -7.41
N PRO A 90 5.12 -17.96 -7.57
CA PRO A 90 4.52 -18.42 -8.82
C PRO A 90 4.91 -17.49 -9.98
N LYS A 91 4.98 -18.06 -11.19
CA LYS A 91 5.24 -17.26 -12.40
C LYS A 91 4.08 -16.29 -12.62
N LYS A 92 4.40 -15.03 -12.91
CA LYS A 92 3.40 -14.01 -13.24
C LYS A 92 2.59 -14.48 -14.46
N PRO A 93 1.26 -14.56 -14.38
CA PRO A 93 0.44 -14.88 -15.54
C PRO A 93 0.49 -13.75 -16.57
N ASN A 94 0.35 -14.10 -17.84
CA ASN A 94 0.33 -13.12 -18.92
C ASN A 94 -1.08 -12.55 -19.10
N TRP A 95 -1.41 -11.51 -18.34
CA TRP A 95 -2.71 -10.85 -18.43
C TRP A 95 -2.71 -9.73 -19.48
N ALA A 96 -3.84 -9.55 -20.17
CA ALA A 96 -4.03 -8.40 -21.06
C ALA A 96 -3.95 -7.07 -20.27
N PRO A 97 -3.34 -6.02 -20.83
CA PRO A 97 -3.34 -4.69 -20.23
C PRO A 97 -4.78 -4.21 -19.97
N GLY A 98 -5.08 -3.81 -18.73
CA GLY A 98 -6.39 -3.28 -18.35
C GLY A 98 -7.43 -4.30 -17.89
N ALA A 99 -7.14 -5.61 -17.97
CA ALA A 99 -8.12 -6.67 -17.69
C ALA A 99 -8.80 -6.62 -16.29
N PHE A 100 -8.20 -5.94 -15.31
CA PHE A 100 -8.69 -5.92 -13.92
C PHE A 100 -8.93 -4.52 -13.35
N GLN A 101 -8.82 -3.46 -14.15
CA GLN A 101 -8.88 -2.08 -13.61
C GLN A 101 -10.19 -1.78 -12.89
N ASN A 102 -11.32 -2.28 -13.39
CA ASN A 102 -12.62 -2.10 -12.74
C ASN A 102 -12.81 -3.02 -11.52
N ASN A 103 -12.26 -4.24 -11.57
CA ASN A 103 -12.34 -5.18 -10.45
C ASN A 103 -11.53 -4.69 -9.24
N LEU A 104 -10.42 -3.99 -9.49
CA LEU A 104 -9.56 -3.41 -8.46
C LEU A 104 -10.16 -2.19 -7.75
N LYS A 105 -11.23 -1.60 -8.29
CA LYS A 105 -11.87 -0.41 -7.68
C LYS A 105 -12.74 -0.77 -6.47
N PHE A 106 -13.27 -1.99 -6.44
CA PHE A 106 -14.28 -2.45 -5.47
C PHE A 106 -13.85 -3.67 -4.65
N THR A 107 -12.58 -4.07 -4.74
CA THR A 107 -11.97 -5.11 -3.90
C THR A 107 -11.04 -4.48 -2.88
#